data_AF-A0AAN8M096-F1
#
_entry.id   AF-A0AAN8M096-F1
#
_cell.length_a   1.000
_cell.length_b   1.000
_cell.length_c   1.000
_cell.angle_alpha   90.00
_cell.angle_beta   90.00
_cell.angle_gamma   90.00
#
_symmetry.space_group_name_H-M   'P 1'
#
loop_
_entity.id
_entity.type
_entity.pdbx_description
1 polymer ?
#
loop_
_entity_poly.entity_id
_entity_poly.type
_entity_poly.pdbx_seq_one_letter_code
_entity_poly.pdbx_strand_id
1 'polypeptide(L)'
;MVDDSRAEEIADKVYNLYNGYTSGKEQQTAYNTLMEIPPPLLYRVQHHYNSHYEKFGDFVWRSEDELGPRKAHLILRRVERISRYCRALLHSAYIQSRTDTMAYVFCRSEEVRPTSNVWHGSLHETRTTCMEKLISVQRSTYGNAKLR
;
A
#
# COMPACT_ATOMS: atom_id res chain seq x y z
N MET A 1 -2.27 -1.18 -3.07
CA MET A 1 -3.64 -1.30 -2.53
C MET A 1 -3.60 -1.09 -1.03
N VAL A 2 -4.61 -0.44 -0.46
CA VAL A 2 -4.75 -0.21 0.97
C VAL A 2 -6.13 -0.67 1.39
N ASP A 3 -6.18 -1.51 2.42
CA ASP A 3 -7.42 -1.89 3.11
C ASP A 3 -7.69 -0.83 4.16
N ASP A 4 -8.70 -0.01 3.92
CA ASP A 4 -9.00 1.18 4.74
C ASP A 4 -9.54 0.80 6.12
N SER A 5 -10.42 -0.21 6.17
CA SER A 5 -10.97 -0.77 7.41
C SER A 5 -9.88 -1.33 8.31
N ARG A 6 -8.94 -2.08 7.71
CA ARG A 6 -7.80 -2.62 8.47
C ARG A 6 -6.88 -1.51 8.97
N ALA A 7 -6.72 -0.42 8.22
CA ALA A 7 -5.93 0.72 8.66
C ALA A 7 -6.54 1.40 9.89
N GLU A 8 -7.86 1.57 9.90
CA GLU A 8 -8.62 2.14 11.02
C GLU A 8 -8.54 1.23 12.26
N GLU A 9 -8.75 -0.08 12.10
CA GLU A 9 -8.63 -1.06 13.20
C GLU A 9 -7.23 -1.04 13.85
N ILE A 10 -6.17 -0.93 13.03
CA ILE A 10 -4.80 -0.84 13.54
C ILE A 10 -4.58 0.48 14.28
N ALA A 11 -5.14 1.60 13.81
CA ALA A 11 -5.03 2.89 14.48
C ALA A 11 -5.65 2.83 15.89
N ASP A 12 -6.87 2.28 15.99
CA ASP A 12 -7.56 2.10 17.27
C ASP A 12 -6.79 1.16 18.20
N LYS A 13 -6.25 0.05 17.65
CA LYS A 13 -5.40 -0.88 18.41
C LYS A 13 -4.15 -0.19 18.96
N VAL A 14 -3.45 0.60 18.15
CA VAL A 14 -2.25 1.32 18.58
C VAL A 14 -2.58 2.36 19.64
N TYR A 15 -3.68 3.10 19.49
CA TYR A 15 -4.16 4.04 20.50
C TYR A 15 -4.42 3.35 21.84
N ASN A 16 -5.08 2.19 21.82
CA ASN A 16 -5.34 1.41 23.04
C ASN A 16 -4.05 0.89 23.69
N LEU A 17 -3.06 0.45 22.90
CA LEU A 17 -1.75 0.02 23.40
C LEU A 17 -0.96 1.18 24.02
N TYR A 18 -1.09 2.40 23.50
CA TYR A 18 -0.47 3.60 24.06
C TYR A 18 -1.14 4.02 25.37
N ASN A 19 -2.45 3.89 25.50
CA ASN A 19 -3.17 4.23 26.74
C ASN A 19 -3.12 3.14 27.83
N GLY A 20 -2.60 1.95 27.55
CA GLY A 20 -2.63 0.79 28.45
C GLY A 20 -1.81 0.91 29.74
N TYR A 21 -1.18 2.06 30.02
CA TYR A 21 -0.14 2.25 31.04
C TYR A 21 1.05 1.31 30.76
N THR A 22 1.74 1.66 29.68
CA THR A 22 2.64 0.88 28.83
C THR A 22 3.51 -0.17 29.55
N SER A 23 3.04 -1.42 29.53
CA SER A 23 3.92 -2.57 29.71
C SER A 23 4.91 -2.64 28.54
N GLY A 24 6.17 -3.02 28.79
CA GLY A 24 7.16 -3.22 27.71
C GLY A 24 6.69 -4.20 26.62
N LYS A 25 5.77 -5.11 26.95
CA LYS A 25 5.13 -6.01 25.97
C LYS A 25 4.17 -5.28 25.02
N GLU A 26 3.42 -4.32 25.52
CA GLU A 26 2.47 -3.53 24.71
C GLU A 26 3.24 -2.60 23.78
N GLN A 27 4.28 -1.94 24.28
CA GLN A 27 5.19 -1.13 23.47
C GLN A 27 5.79 -1.95 22.32
N GLN A 28 6.29 -3.16 22.62
CA GLN A 28 6.87 -4.01 21.60
C GLN A 28 5.83 -4.52 20.59
N THR A 29 4.60 -4.78 21.04
CA THR A 29 3.48 -5.21 20.18
C THR A 29 3.03 -4.08 19.26
N ALA A 30 2.93 -2.84 19.75
CA ALA A 30 2.63 -1.66 18.94
C ALA A 30 3.71 -1.45 17.88
N TYR A 31 4.99 -1.46 18.30
CA TYR A 31 6.12 -1.32 17.38
C TYR A 31 6.14 -2.41 16.30
N ASN A 32 5.97 -3.68 16.67
CA ASN A 32 5.95 -4.77 15.70
C ASN A 32 4.79 -4.62 14.71
N THR A 33 3.58 -4.33 15.20
CA THR A 33 2.40 -4.12 14.35
C THR A 33 2.65 -3.04 13.29
N LEU A 34 3.24 -1.90 13.68
CA LEU A 34 3.55 -0.78 12.78
C LEU A 34 4.70 -1.09 11.80
N MET A 35 5.65 -1.95 12.19
CA MET A 35 6.78 -2.35 11.35
C MET A 35 6.46 -3.49 10.36
N GLU A 36 5.48 -4.33 10.67
CA GLU A 36 5.05 -5.44 9.83
C GLU A 36 4.19 -5.00 8.65
N ILE A 37 3.44 -3.90 8.79
CA ILE A 37 2.57 -3.40 7.73
C ILE A 37 3.32 -2.62 6.63
N PRO A 38 2.87 -2.66 5.36
CA PRO A 38 3.52 -1.95 4.27
C PRO A 38 3.40 -0.42 4.45
N PRO A 39 4.36 0.39 3.93
CA PRO A 39 4.36 1.84 4.14
C PRO A 39 3.06 2.58 3.76
N PRO A 40 2.37 2.26 2.64
CA PRO A 40 1.09 2.90 2.33
C PRO A 40 0.01 2.63 3.38
N LEU A 41 -0.01 1.43 3.96
CA LEU A 41 -0.95 1.09 5.03
C LEU A 41 -0.57 1.82 6.32
N LEU A 42 0.72 1.90 6.66
CA LEU A 42 1.21 2.68 7.80
C LEU A 42 0.83 4.17 7.71
N TYR A 43 0.97 4.78 6.53
CA TYR A 43 0.56 6.16 6.31
C TYR A 43 -0.96 6.34 6.47
N ARG A 44 -1.74 5.32 6.09
CA ARG A 44 -3.19 5.33 6.30
C ARG A 44 -3.58 5.16 7.78
N VAL A 45 -2.85 4.31 8.53
CA VAL A 45 -2.98 4.20 10.00
C VAL A 45 -2.73 5.55 10.66
N GLN A 46 -1.67 6.26 10.25
CA GLN A 46 -1.36 7.60 10.76
C GLN A 46 -2.51 8.58 10.50
N HIS A 47 -3.11 8.56 9.30
CA HIS A 47 -4.25 9.40 8.97
C HIS A 47 -5.46 9.13 9.88
N HIS A 48 -5.83 7.86 10.07
CA HIS A 48 -6.96 7.50 10.95
C HIS A 48 -6.67 7.82 12.41
N TYR A 49 -5.46 7.52 12.89
CA TYR A 49 -5.05 7.83 14.26
C TYR A 49 -5.20 9.32 14.54
N ASN A 50 -4.67 10.19 13.67
CA ASN A 50 -4.78 11.63 13.85
C ASN A 50 -6.23 12.10 13.75
N SER A 51 -7.01 11.56 12.81
CA SER A 51 -8.42 11.92 12.65
C SER A 51 -9.24 11.68 13.93
N HIS A 52 -8.92 10.64 14.70
CA HIS A 52 -9.67 10.27 15.91
C HIS A 52 -9.05 10.80 17.21
N TYR A 53 -7.72 10.83 17.29
CA TYR A 53 -6.98 10.92 18.55
C TYR A 53 -6.00 12.08 18.66
N GLU A 54 -5.87 12.93 17.63
CA GLU A 54 -4.93 14.07 17.64
C GLU A 54 -5.14 15.02 18.83
N LYS A 55 -6.38 15.15 19.34
CA LYS A 55 -6.67 15.91 20.57
C LYS A 55 -5.92 15.42 21.81
N PHE A 56 -5.43 14.18 21.80
CA PHE A 56 -4.64 13.57 22.86
C PHE A 56 -3.15 13.49 22.51
N GLY A 57 -2.71 14.11 21.42
CA GLY A 57 -1.35 14.01 20.88
C GLY A 57 -1.37 13.33 19.52
N ASP A 58 -0.70 13.94 18.54
CA ASP A 58 -0.60 13.36 17.20
C ASP A 58 0.18 12.03 17.22
N PHE A 59 0.00 11.22 16.18
CA PHE A 59 0.62 9.90 16.04
C PHE A 59 2.15 9.93 16.16
N VAL A 60 2.79 10.97 15.63
CA VAL A 60 4.26 11.09 15.63
C VAL A 60 4.75 11.31 17.04
N TRP A 61 4.19 12.32 17.71
CA TRP A 61 4.51 12.70 19.07
C TRP A 61 4.20 11.57 20.05
N ARG A 62 3.02 10.94 19.93
CA ARG A 62 2.63 9.79 20.77
C ARG A 62 3.49 8.56 20.54
N SER A 63 3.90 8.29 19.30
CA SER A 63 4.83 7.19 19.03
C SER A 63 6.20 7.42 19.70
N GLU A 64 6.66 8.66 19.73
CA GLU A 64 7.93 9.03 20.38
C GLU A 64 7.84 8.95 21.90
N ASP A 65 6.75 9.41 22.49
CA ASP A 65 6.46 9.33 23.93
C ASP A 65 6.42 7.87 24.42
N GLU A 66 5.66 7.01 23.73
CA GLU A 66 5.41 5.64 24.18
C GLU A 66 6.48 4.63 23.76
N LEU A 67 7.18 4.85 22.65
CA LEU A 67 8.17 3.90 22.11
C LEU A 67 9.62 4.42 22.17
N GLY A 68 9.80 5.70 22.46
CA GLY A 68 11.09 6.39 22.42
C GLY A 68 11.52 6.83 21.01
N PRO A 69 12.45 7.80 20.94
CA PRO A 69 12.83 8.51 19.71
C PRO A 69 13.33 7.57 18.60
N ARG A 70 14.11 6.54 18.97
CA ARG A 70 14.70 5.63 17.99
C ARG A 70 13.66 4.78 17.27
N LYS A 71 12.68 4.22 18.00
CA LYS A 71 11.63 3.37 17.42
C LYS A 71 10.67 4.22 16.60
N ALA A 72 10.24 5.37 17.13
CA ALA A 72 9.40 6.32 16.41
C ALA A 72 10.03 6.76 15.09
N HIS A 73 11.31 7.16 15.10
CA HIS A 73 12.00 7.58 13.88
C HIS A 73 12.08 6.47 12.82
N LEU A 74 12.28 5.21 13.23
CA LEU A 74 12.26 4.08 12.29
C LEU A 74 10.89 3.87 11.64
N ILE A 75 9.80 4.07 12.39
CA ILE A 75 8.43 4.01 11.86
C ILE A 75 8.22 5.14 10.85
N LEU A 76 8.56 6.38 11.22
CA LEU A 76 8.35 7.56 10.38
C LEU A 76 9.13 7.51 9.07
N ARG A 77 10.38 7.01 9.12
CA ARG A 77 11.21 6.86 7.92
C ARG A 77 10.60 5.93 6.87
N ARG A 78 9.69 5.03 7.26
CA ARG A 78 8.99 4.16 6.29
C ARG A 78 8.02 4.97 5.42
N VAL A 79 7.33 5.95 5.99
CA VAL A 79 6.36 6.76 5.24
C VAL A 79 7.03 7.85 4.39
N GLU A 80 8.28 8.20 4.68
CA GLU A 80 9.09 9.11 3.85
C GLU A 80 9.31 8.61 2.41
N ARG A 81 9.27 7.29 2.20
CA ARG A 81 9.45 6.66 0.89
C ARG A 81 8.24 6.78 -0.03
N ILE A 82 7.09 7.21 0.49
CA ILE A 82 5.85 7.34 -0.30
C ILE A 82 5.92 8.60 -1.16
N SER A 83 5.56 8.47 -2.44
CA SER A 83 5.52 9.61 -3.36
C SER A 83 4.52 10.69 -2.88
N ARG A 84 4.77 11.95 -3.23
CA ARG A 84 3.85 13.06 -2.90
C ARG A 84 2.44 12.81 -3.41
N TYR A 85 2.30 12.23 -4.60
CA TYR A 85 1.02 11.88 -5.20
C TYR A 85 0.25 10.84 -4.37
N CYS A 86 0.92 9.75 -3.97
CA CYS A 86 0.28 8.72 -3.14
C CYS A 86 -0.10 9.27 -1.76
N ARG A 87 0.71 10.15 -1.14
CA ARG A 87 0.34 10.78 0.12
C ARG A 87 -0.95 11.59 0.01
N ALA A 88 -1.09 12.40 -1.04
CA ALA A 88 -2.31 13.17 -1.27
C ALA A 88 -3.54 12.27 -1.41
N LEU A 89 -3.43 11.17 -2.18
CA LEU A 89 -4.52 10.21 -2.34
C LEU A 89 -4.84 9.44 -1.06
N LEU A 90 -3.82 9.03 -0.30
CA LEU A 90 -4.00 8.30 0.96
C LEU A 90 -4.58 9.15 2.10
N HIS A 91 -4.66 10.47 1.90
CA HIS A 91 -5.31 11.42 2.82
C HIS A 91 -6.80 11.65 2.48
N SER A 92 -7.35 10.92 1.49
CA SER A 92 -8.78 10.99 1.16
C SER A 92 -9.66 10.54 2.34
N ALA A 93 -10.90 10.99 2.43
CA ALA A 93 -11.78 10.58 3.53
C ALA A 93 -12.01 9.06 3.53
N TYR A 94 -12.19 8.46 2.34
CA TYR A 94 -12.43 7.02 2.20
C TYR A 94 -11.61 6.44 1.04
N ILE A 95 -11.16 5.19 1.23
CA ILE A 95 -10.49 4.41 0.19
C ILE A 95 -11.19 3.06 0.05
N GLN A 96 -11.66 2.74 -1.16
CA GLN A 96 -12.29 1.47 -1.47
C GLN A 96 -11.47 0.69 -2.51
N SER A 97 -11.53 -0.63 -2.44
CA SER A 97 -10.92 -1.51 -3.45
C SER A 97 -11.96 -1.94 -4.47
N ARG A 98 -11.64 -1.80 -5.76
CA ARG A 98 -12.42 -2.33 -6.87
C ARG A 98 -11.52 -3.24 -7.71
N THR A 99 -12.07 -4.35 -8.19
CA THR A 99 -11.37 -5.23 -9.13
C THR A 99 -11.97 -5.04 -10.52
N ASP A 100 -11.15 -4.62 -11.48
CA ASP A 100 -11.53 -4.50 -12.88
C ASP A 100 -11.02 -5.70 -13.66
N THR A 101 -11.86 -6.27 -14.51
CA THR A 101 -11.46 -7.32 -15.46
C THR A 101 -11.33 -6.70 -16.84
N MET A 102 -10.16 -6.81 -17.46
CA MET A 102 -9.88 -6.23 -18.78
C MET A 102 -9.32 -7.30 -19.73
N ALA A 103 -9.69 -7.22 -21.00
CA ALA A 103 -9.13 -8.08 -22.04
C ALA A 103 -7.78 -7.55 -22.54
N TYR A 104 -6.85 -8.45 -22.86
CA TYR A 104 -5.60 -8.16 -23.51
C TYR A 104 -5.24 -9.26 -24.52
N VAL A 105 -4.51 -8.89 -25.57
CA VAL A 105 -4.05 -9.84 -26.59
C VAL A 105 -2.72 -10.42 -26.14
N PHE A 106 -2.63 -11.75 -26.14
CA PHE A 106 -1.41 -12.49 -25.85
C PHE A 106 -0.96 -13.24 -27.11
N CYS A 107 0.16 -12.83 -27.70
CA CYS A 107 0.73 -13.44 -28.90
C CYS A 107 1.98 -14.25 -28.58
N ARG A 108 2.14 -15.39 -29.25
CA ARG A 108 3.36 -16.20 -29.25
C ARG A 108 3.83 -16.44 -30.68
N SER A 109 5.16 -16.47 -30.87
CA SER A 109 5.75 -16.93 -32.12
C SER A 109 5.55 -18.44 -32.24
N GLU A 110 5.08 -18.92 -33.38
CA GLU A 110 4.98 -20.36 -33.64
C GLU A 110 6.31 -20.97 -34.10
N GLU A 111 7.26 -20.14 -34.55
CA GLU A 111 8.58 -20.59 -35.03
C GLU A 111 9.71 -20.16 -34.10
N VAL A 112 10.59 -21.11 -33.77
CA VAL A 112 11.96 -20.83 -33.31
C VAL A 112 12.81 -20.68 -34.57
N ARG A 113 12.98 -19.45 -35.06
CA ARG A 113 13.83 -19.20 -36.24
C ARG A 113 15.29 -19.60 -35.92
N PRO A 114 16.01 -20.27 -36.84
CA PRO A 114 17.44 -20.43 -36.72
C PRO A 114 18.08 -19.03 -36.79
N THR A 115 18.90 -18.68 -35.81
CA THR A 115 19.73 -17.47 -35.86
C THR A 115 20.80 -17.65 -36.94
N SER A 116 20.47 -17.29 -38.19
CA SER A 116 21.46 -17.18 -39.26
C SER A 116 22.24 -15.86 -39.08
N ASN A 117 23.56 -15.96 -39.01
CA ASN A 117 24.48 -14.87 -38.60
C ASN A 117 24.64 -13.72 -39.62
N VAL A 118 23.81 -13.64 -40.68
CA VAL A 118 24.04 -12.67 -41.76
C VAL A 118 22.84 -11.76 -42.04
N TRP A 119 21.60 -12.20 -41.78
CA TRP A 119 20.41 -11.36 -42.00
C TRP A 119 19.31 -11.71 -40.98
N HIS A 120 18.97 -10.77 -40.10
CA HIS A 120 17.80 -10.91 -39.24
C HIS A 120 16.53 -10.73 -40.09
N GLY A 121 15.70 -11.77 -40.17
CA GLY A 121 14.42 -11.70 -40.89
C GLY A 121 13.47 -10.68 -40.28
N SER A 122 12.60 -10.08 -41.10
CA SER A 122 11.64 -9.06 -40.66
C SER A 122 10.72 -9.61 -39.58
N LEU A 123 10.47 -8.81 -38.54
CA LEU A 123 9.56 -9.15 -37.44
C LEU A 123 8.11 -9.33 -37.92
N HIS A 124 7.72 -8.59 -38.96
CA HIS A 124 6.38 -8.68 -39.57
C HIS A 124 6.11 -10.01 -40.28
N GLU A 125 7.15 -10.72 -40.71
CA GLU A 125 7.03 -12.02 -41.39
C GLU A 125 6.91 -13.19 -40.40
N THR A 126 6.94 -12.91 -39.10
CA THR A 126 6.90 -13.95 -38.06
C THR A 126 5.47 -14.43 -37.90
N ARG A 127 5.24 -15.73 -38.13
CA ARG A 127 3.94 -16.33 -37.88
C ARG A 127 3.66 -16.35 -36.38
N THR A 128 2.64 -15.61 -35.96
CA THR A 128 2.25 -15.48 -34.56
C THR A 128 0.85 -16.04 -34.33
N THR A 129 0.67 -16.76 -33.23
CA THR A 129 -0.65 -17.10 -32.72
C THR A 129 -1.01 -16.18 -31.58
N CYS A 130 -2.11 -15.46 -31.75
CA CYS A 130 -2.64 -14.52 -30.77
C CYS A 130 -3.95 -15.04 -30.20
N MET A 131 -4.12 -14.91 -28.90
CA MET A 131 -5.37 -15.22 -28.21
C MET A 131 -5.75 -14.10 -27.25
N GLU A 132 -7.05 -13.89 -27.08
CA GLU A 132 -7.56 -12.99 -26.05
C GLU A 132 -7.44 -13.63 -24.68
N LYS A 133 -6.95 -12.86 -23.71
CA LYS A 133 -6.87 -13.24 -22.30
C LYS A 133 -7.47 -12.14 -21.43
N LEU A 134 -7.94 -12.51 -20.25
CA LEU A 134 -8.46 -11.58 -19.26
C LEU A 134 -7.43 -11.37 -18.15
N ILE A 135 -7.29 -10.13 -17.69
CA ILE A 135 -6.51 -9.76 -16.52
C ILE A 135 -7.41 -9.08 -15.49
N SER A 136 -7.28 -9.49 -14.24
CA SER A 136 -7.94 -8.85 -13.09
C SER A 136 -6.97 -7.86 -12.46
N VAL A 137 -7.34 -6.58 -12.47
CA VAL A 137 -6.54 -5.48 -11.93
C VAL A 137 -7.27 -4.87 -10.74
N GLN A 138 -6.65 -4.94 -9.56
CA GLN A 138 -7.15 -4.26 -8.38
C GLN A 138 -6.78 -2.77 -8.43
N ARG A 139 -7.77 -1.91 -8.17
CA ARG A 139 -7.65 -0.45 -8.16
C ARG A 139 -8.24 0.14 -6.90
N SER A 140 -7.59 1.17 -6.38
CA SER A 140 -8.12 1.95 -5.25
C SER A 140 -9.00 3.07 -5.80
N THR A 141 -10.18 3.23 -5.20
CA THR A 141 -11.11 4.33 -5.45
C THR A 141 -11.03 5.28 -4.26
N TYR A 142 -10.77 6.54 -4.53
CA TYR A 142 -10.57 7.58 -3.51
C TYR A 142 -11.74 8.55 -3.55
N GLY A 143 -12.28 8.93 -2.39
CA GLY A 143 -13.43 9.83 -2.34
C GLY A 143 -13.55 10.60 -1.03
N ASN A 144 -14.32 11.69 -1.09
CA ASN A 144 -14.66 12.54 0.07
C ASN A 144 -15.93 12.11 0.79
N ALA A 145 -16.73 11.24 0.17
CA ALA A 145 -17.91 10.59 0.74
C ALA A 145 -17.87 9.11 0.32
N LYS A 146 -18.41 8.20 1.14
CA LYS A 146 -18.65 6.83 0.70
C LYS A 146 -19.61 6.89 -0.48
N LEU A 147 -19.10 6.68 -1.69
CA LEU A 147 -19.93 6.51 -2.88
C LEU A 147 -20.83 5.29 -2.62
N ARG A 148 -22.13 5.53 -2.67
CA ARG A 148 -23.18 4.53 -2.50
C ARG A 148 -23.43 3.84 -3.84
#